data_AF-A0A520HWJ9-F1
#
_entry.id   AF-A0A520HWJ9-F1
#
_cell.length_a   1.000
_cell.length_b   1.000
_cell.length_c   1.000
_cell.angle_alpha   90.00
_cell.angle_beta   90.00
_cell.angle_gamma   90.00
#
_symmetry.space_group_name_H-M   'P 1'
#
loop_
_entity.id
_entity.type
_entity.pdbx_description
1 polymer ?
#
loop_
_entity_poly.entity_id
_entity_poly.type
_entity_poly.pdbx_seq_one_letter_code
_entity_poly.pdbx_strand_id
1 'polypeptide(L)' 'DRAWAAGTRVEASRIVAASAAAIPGVRYVAPRDLLCDARRCRTGGDGMPFYIDPQHLSRAGADFVLARVPGLP' A
#
# COMPACT_ATOMS: atom_id res chain seq x y z
N ASP A 1 5.84 4.93 21.89
CA ASP A 1 6.63 3.72 21.51
C ASP A 1 6.41 3.33 20.04
N ARG A 2 7.09 3.99 19.10
CA ARG A 2 6.86 3.83 17.64
C ARG A 2 7.16 2.43 17.09
N ALA A 3 7.92 1.62 17.82
CA ALA A 3 8.29 0.26 17.42
C ALA A 3 7.11 -0.73 17.49
N TRP A 4 6.17 -0.57 18.42
CA TRP A 4 5.04 -1.49 18.58
C TRP A 4 4.05 -1.38 17.41
N ALA A 5 3.77 -0.15 16.95
CA ALA A 5 2.88 0.11 15.82
C ALA A 5 3.44 -0.37 14.46
N ALA A 6 4.77 -0.44 14.31
CA ALA A 6 5.39 -0.95 13.09
C ALA A 6 5.38 -2.49 13.03
N GLY A 7 5.68 -3.17 14.15
CA GLY A 7 5.69 -4.63 14.24
C GLY A 7 4.29 -5.25 14.05
N THR A 8 3.27 -4.64 14.65
CA THR A 8 1.86 -5.09 14.54
C THR A 8 1.29 -4.96 13.12
N ARG A 9 1.67 -3.92 12.36
CA ARG A 9 1.21 -3.71 10.97
C ARG A 9 1.82 -4.69 9.97
N VAL A 10 3.10 -5.02 10.12
CA VAL A 10 3.77 -6.04 9.29
C VAL A 10 3.13 -7.41 9.54
N GLU A 11 2.80 -7.72 10.80
CA GLU A 11 2.19 -9.00 11.15
C GLU A 11 0.74 -9.12 10.68
N ALA A 12 -0.08 -8.07 10.83
CA ALA A 12 -1.45 -8.07 10.31
C ALA A 12 -1.50 -8.25 8.78
N SER A 13 -0.56 -7.64 8.06
CA SER A 13 -0.46 -7.76 6.60
C SER A 13 -0.12 -9.20 6.18
N ARG A 14 0.72 -9.91 6.93
CA ARG A 14 1.06 -11.32 6.68
C ARG A 14 -0.14 -12.25 6.82
N ILE A 15 -0.95 -12.07 7.86
CA ILE A 15 -2.16 -12.88 8.07
C ILE A 15 -3.13 -12.70 6.91
N VAL A 16 -3.37 -11.46 6.46
CA VAL A 16 -4.25 -11.19 5.32
C VAL A 16 -3.70 -11.80 4.03
N ALA A 17 -2.38 -11.67 3.79
CA ALA A 17 -1.74 -12.26 2.62
C ALA A 17 -1.85 -13.79 2.60
N ALA A 18 -1.62 -14.45 3.75
CA ALA A 18 -1.74 -15.89 3.87
C ALA A 18 -3.18 -16.38 3.65
N SER A 19 -4.17 -15.68 4.22
CA SER A 19 -5.59 -15.97 4.01
C SER A 19 -5.99 -15.83 2.54
N ALA A 20 -5.54 -14.77 1.85
CA ALA A 20 -5.82 -14.57 0.44
C ALA A 20 -5.22 -15.68 -0.44
N ALA A 21 -4.00 -16.14 -0.13
CA ALA A 21 -3.34 -17.22 -0.88
C ALA A 21 -4.08 -18.57 -0.77
N ALA A 22 -4.88 -18.78 0.28
CA ALA A 22 -5.66 -20.00 0.47
C ALA A 22 -6.98 -20.03 -0.35
N ILE A 23 -7.40 -18.91 -0.95
CA ILE A 23 -8.69 -18.80 -1.65
C ILE A 23 -8.47 -18.61 -3.15
N PRO A 24 -8.89 -19.56 -4.00
CA PRO A 24 -8.79 -19.43 -5.45
C PRO A 24 -9.51 -18.17 -5.97
N GLY A 25 -8.82 -17.41 -6.84
CA GLY A 25 -9.36 -16.19 -7.44
C GLY A 25 -9.21 -14.93 -6.59
N VAL A 26 -8.80 -15.03 -5.32
CA VAL A 26 -8.49 -13.85 -4.48
C VAL A 26 -7.04 -13.44 -4.69
N ARG A 27 -6.81 -12.13 -4.84
CA ARG A 27 -5.47 -11.54 -4.99
C ARG A 27 -5.20 -10.58 -3.85
N TYR A 28 -4.08 -10.77 -3.18
CA TYR A 28 -3.57 -9.82 -2.20
C TYR A 28 -2.68 -8.79 -2.89
N VAL A 29 -2.94 -7.51 -2.61
CA VAL A 29 -2.14 -6.38 -3.09
C VAL A 29 -1.78 -5.53 -1.88
N ALA A 30 -0.48 -5.42 -1.60
CA ALA A 30 0.02 -4.56 -0.54
C ALA A 30 0.25 -3.14 -1.08
N PRO A 31 -0.49 -2.10 -0.65
CA PRO A 31 -0.30 -0.73 -1.13
C PRO A 31 1.12 -0.22 -0.89
N ARG A 32 1.80 -0.73 0.14
CA ARG A 32 3.19 -0.42 0.45
C ARG A 32 4.12 -0.81 -0.69
N ASP A 33 3.89 -1.93 -1.37
CA ASP A 33 4.75 -2.39 -2.47
C ASP A 33 4.51 -1.58 -3.75
N LEU A 34 3.38 -0.88 -3.84
CA LEU A 34 3.07 0.05 -4.93
C LEU A 34 3.64 1.45 -4.66
N LEU A 35 3.65 1.87 -3.39
CA LEU A 35 4.03 3.22 -2.96
C LEU A 35 5.50 3.33 -2.51
N CYS A 36 6.14 2.24 -2.11
CA CYS A 36 7.46 2.24 -1.51
C CYS A 36 8.43 1.31 -2.22
N ASP A 37 9.69 1.71 -2.27
CA ASP A 37 10.82 0.85 -2.62
C ASP A 37 11.58 0.41 -1.36
N ALA A 38 12.73 -0.25 -1.54
CA ALA A 38 13.57 -0.74 -0.44
C ALA A 38 14.14 0.39 0.45
N ARG A 39 14.11 1.65 0.01
CA ARG A 39 14.74 2.80 0.69
C ARG A 39 13.72 3.84 1.15
N ARG A 40 12.66 4.09 0.39
CA ARG A 40 11.70 5.18 0.66
C ARG A 40 10.31 4.92 0.10
N CYS A 41 9.34 5.61 0.68
CA CYS A 41 7.99 5.72 0.14
C CYS A 41 7.84 6.99 -0.71
N ARG A 42 7.09 6.89 -1.80
CA ARG A 42 6.78 8.00 -2.67
C ARG A 42 5.69 8.85 -2.04
N THR A 43 5.98 10.13 -1.86
CA THR A 43 5.06 11.11 -1.25
C THR A 43 4.45 12.07 -2.28
N GLY A 44 4.87 11.98 -3.55
CA GLY A 44 4.35 12.78 -4.65
C GLY A 44 4.90 12.38 -6.03
N GLY A 45 4.32 12.96 -7.07
CA GLY A 45 4.67 12.79 -8.48
C GLY A 45 4.01 13.88 -9.33
N ASP A 46 4.67 14.32 -10.40
CA ASP A 46 4.17 15.32 -11.34
C ASP A 46 3.71 16.63 -10.66
N GLY A 47 4.46 17.07 -9.65
CA GLY A 47 4.16 18.27 -8.87
C GLY A 47 3.02 18.13 -7.86
N MET A 48 2.38 16.96 -7.77
CA MET A 48 1.22 16.73 -6.91
C MET A 48 1.58 15.88 -5.68
N PRO A 49 1.12 16.25 -4.46
CA PRO A 49 1.29 15.44 -3.27
C PRO A 49 0.38 14.21 -3.31
N PHE A 50 0.87 13.06 -2.87
CA PHE A 50 0.09 11.81 -2.84
C PHE A 50 -0.73 11.63 -1.56
N TYR A 51 -0.49 12.45 -0.55
CA TYR A 51 -1.14 12.36 0.75
C TYR A 51 -1.76 13.71 1.13
N ILE A 52 -2.98 13.66 1.67
CA ILE A 52 -3.66 14.82 2.28
C ILE A 52 -3.13 15.01 3.71
N ASP A 53 -2.90 13.90 4.40
CA ASP A 53 -2.40 13.82 5.76
C ASP A 53 -1.58 12.52 5.95
N PRO A 54 -1.08 12.17 7.15
CA PRO A 54 -0.24 10.99 7.34
C PRO A 54 -0.85 9.63 6.94
N GLN A 55 -2.15 9.52 6.67
CA GLN A 55 -2.82 8.26 6.33
C GLN A 55 -3.71 8.31 5.08
N HIS A 56 -4.24 9.47 4.70
CA HIS A 56 -5.17 9.58 3.57
C HIS A 56 -4.46 9.94 2.26
N LEU A 57 -4.68 9.14 1.21
CA LEU A 57 -4.23 9.48 -0.13
C LEU A 57 -5.03 10.66 -0.71
N SER A 58 -4.33 11.54 -1.41
CA SER A 58 -4.96 12.51 -2.31
C SER A 58 -5.50 11.80 -3.55
N ARG A 59 -6.26 12.52 -4.40
CA ARG A 59 -6.66 11.98 -5.70
C ARG A 59 -5.47 11.51 -6.54
N ALA A 60 -4.41 12.31 -6.62
CA ALA A 60 -3.19 11.94 -7.35
C ALA A 60 -2.52 10.68 -6.76
N GLY A 61 -2.52 10.53 -5.44
CA GLY A 61 -2.00 9.33 -4.78
C GLY A 61 -2.85 8.09 -5.05
N ALA A 62 -4.18 8.22 -5.02
CA ALA A 62 -5.10 7.14 -5.34
C ALA A 62 -4.96 6.69 -6.80
N ASP A 63 -4.92 7.64 -7.74
CA ASP A 63 -4.73 7.37 -9.17
C ASP A 63 -3.39 6.65 -9.41
N PHE A 64 -2.31 7.08 -8.73
CA PHE A 64 -1.00 6.44 -8.81
C PHE A 64 -1.03 4.97 -8.35
N VAL A 65 -1.75 4.67 -7.26
CA VAL A 65 -1.92 3.31 -6.73
C VAL A 65 -2.75 2.47 -7.68
N LEU A 66 -3.93 2.95 -8.09
CA LEU A 66 -4.86 2.19 -8.94
C LEU A 66 -4.23 1.81 -10.28
N ALA A 67 -3.47 2.71 -10.90
CA ALA A 67 -2.72 2.43 -12.14
C ALA A 67 -1.66 1.31 -12.00
N ARG A 68 -1.36 0.87 -10.78
CA ARG A 68 -0.36 -0.18 -10.48
C ARG A 68 -0.96 -1.41 -9.82
N VAL A 69 -2.26 -1.43 -9.53
CA VAL A 69 -2.93 -2.62 -9.02
C VAL A 69 -3.02 -3.61 -10.18
N PRO A 70 -2.42 -4.81 -10.07
CA PRO A 70 -2.48 -5.78 -11.16
C PRO A 70 -3.93 -6.15 -11.47
N GLY A 71 -4.29 -6.20 -12.75
CA GLY A 71 -5.60 -6.67 -13.22
C GLY A 71 -6.80 -5.90 -12.65
N LEU A 72 -6.62 -4.62 -12.30
CA LEU A 72 -7.71 -3.65 -12.44
C LEU A 72 -7.74 -3.17 -13.91
N PRO A 73 -8.93 -2.94 -14.47
CA PRO A 73 -9.09 -2.44 -15.84
C PRO A 73 -8.47 -1.05 -16.03
#